data_AF-A0A2V8TAN5-F1
#
_entry.id   AF-A0A2V8TAN5-F1
#
_cell.length_a   1.000
_cell.length_b   1.000
_cell.length_c   1.000
_cell.angle_alpha   90.00
_cell.angle_beta   90.00
_cell.angle_gamma   90.00
#
_symmetry.space_group_name_H-M   'P 1'
#
loop_
_entity.id
_entity.type
_entity.pdbx_description
1 polymer ?
#
loop_
_entity_poly.entity_id
_entity_poly.type
_entity_poly.pdbx_seq_one_letter_code
_entity_poly.pdbx_strand_id
1 'polypeptide(L)'
;MDDKDGTILIVDDDQDTREGLMILLGEAHHCLVAGTAEEAVRLLAAKPFDLLLTDIHMPGASGLELCRLAHKLCPDTVVIVVSGMRDIRYQIEALRQGTLYYIEKPVDLEKLTTLVESALNSQALGAARHRGNRTGPLANNSLGAKAS
;
A
#
# COMPACT_ATOMS: atom_id res chain seq x y z
N MET A 1 -6.18 -11.30 21.30
CA MET A 1 -5.36 -10.29 20.60
C MET A 1 -6.12 -10.05 19.33
N ASP A 2 -6.63 -8.83 19.15
CA ASP A 2 -7.46 -8.48 18.00
C ASP A 2 -6.65 -8.75 16.73
N ASP A 3 -7.07 -9.75 15.96
CA ASP A 3 -6.41 -10.17 14.73
C ASP A 3 -6.75 -9.10 13.69
N LYS A 4 -5.86 -8.13 13.52
CA LYS A 4 -6.07 -7.02 12.58
C LYS A 4 -5.60 -7.42 11.20
N ASP A 5 -6.44 -7.18 10.21
CA ASP A 5 -6.28 -7.74 8.86
C ASP A 5 -5.15 -7.12 8.01
N GLY A 6 -4.58 -5.99 8.46
CA GLY A 6 -3.48 -5.33 7.74
C GLY A 6 -2.94 -4.07 8.41
N THR A 7 -1.75 -3.65 7.98
CA THR A 7 -1.10 -2.40 8.40
C THR A 7 -1.25 -1.35 7.30
N ILE A 8 -1.93 -0.24 7.64
CA ILE A 8 -2.31 0.82 6.71
C ILE A 8 -1.56 2.12 7.07
N LEU A 9 -0.96 2.76 6.07
CA LEU A 9 -0.47 4.14 6.17
C LEU A 9 -1.50 5.09 5.54
N ILE A 10 -2.03 6.02 6.33
CA ILE A 10 -2.97 7.07 5.90
C ILE A 10 -2.20 8.38 5.74
N VAL A 11 -2.32 9.03 4.60
CA VAL A 11 -1.60 10.25 4.26
C VAL A 11 -2.55 11.28 3.70
N ASP A 12 -2.73 12.38 4.42
CA ASP A 12 -3.58 13.51 4.03
C ASP A 12 -3.04 14.73 4.81
N ASP A 13 -3.02 15.94 4.26
CA ASP A 13 -2.54 17.12 4.98
C ASP A 13 -3.56 17.63 6.00
N ASP A 14 -4.83 17.32 5.80
CA ASP A 14 -5.93 17.66 6.70
C ASP A 14 -5.99 16.72 7.91
N GLN A 15 -5.86 17.30 9.12
CA GLN A 15 -5.84 16.53 10.36
C GLN A 15 -7.17 15.83 10.64
N ASP A 16 -8.29 16.52 10.42
CA ASP A 16 -9.63 15.98 10.69
C ASP A 16 -9.92 14.77 9.79
N THR A 17 -9.52 14.85 8.52
CA THR A 17 -9.61 13.73 7.58
C THR A 17 -8.77 12.54 8.04
N ARG A 18 -7.52 12.74 8.47
CA ARG A 18 -6.68 11.65 8.99
C ARG A 18 -7.28 10.99 10.22
N GLU A 19 -7.80 11.78 11.16
CA GLU A 19 -8.44 11.27 12.38
C GLU A 19 -9.71 10.47 12.06
N GLY A 20 -10.57 10.99 11.19
CA GLY A 20 -11.79 10.29 10.74
C GLY A 20 -11.48 8.96 10.05
N LEU A 21 -10.48 8.94 9.17
CA LEU A 21 -10.04 7.71 8.51
C LEU A 21 -9.38 6.72 9.47
N MET A 22 -8.61 7.20 10.45
CA MET A 22 -8.03 6.35 11.49
C MET A 22 -9.12 5.72 12.36
N ILE A 23 -10.17 6.46 12.72
CA ILE A 23 -11.31 5.91 13.47
C ILE A 23 -12.02 4.84 12.63
N LEU A 24 -12.35 5.15 11.37
CA LEU A 24 -13.07 4.23 10.48
C LEU A 24 -12.30 2.92 10.24
N LEU A 25 -11.03 3.00 9.86
CA LEU A 25 -10.23 1.84 9.48
C LEU A 25 -9.53 1.18 10.67
N GLY A 26 -9.37 1.93 11.77
CA GLY A 26 -8.68 1.48 12.96
C GLY A 26 -9.44 0.45 13.78
N GLU A 27 -10.72 0.19 13.51
CA GLU A 27 -11.42 -0.94 14.13
C GLU A 27 -10.86 -2.28 13.63
N ALA A 28 -10.66 -2.42 12.31
CA ALA A 28 -10.21 -3.66 11.67
C ALA A 28 -8.70 -3.71 11.37
N HIS A 29 -8.01 -2.56 11.29
CA HIS A 29 -6.64 -2.48 10.81
C HIS A 29 -5.68 -1.74 11.75
N HIS A 30 -4.38 -1.95 11.55
CA HIS A 30 -3.32 -1.19 12.21
C HIS A 30 -3.00 0.06 11.41
N CYS A 31 -3.57 1.19 11.79
CA CYS A 31 -3.39 2.45 11.09
C CYS A 31 -2.22 3.26 11.66
N LEU A 32 -1.42 3.83 10.75
CA LEU A 32 -0.54 4.95 11.03
C LEU A 32 -0.90 6.11 10.13
N VAL A 33 -0.54 7.31 10.57
CA VAL A 33 -0.84 8.55 9.86
C VAL A 33 0.43 9.32 9.54
N ALA A 34 0.40 10.05 8.43
CA ALA A 34 1.39 11.07 8.07
C ALA A 34 0.67 12.30 7.52
N GLY A 35 1.10 13.49 7.92
CA GLY A 35 0.55 14.76 7.42
C GLY A 35 1.24 15.28 6.17
N THR A 36 2.32 14.63 5.73
CA THR A 36 3.16 15.07 4.60
C THR A 36 3.71 13.88 3.84
N ALA A 37 4.05 14.08 2.56
CA ALA A 37 4.69 13.07 1.74
C ALA A 37 6.07 12.67 2.29
N GLU A 38 6.84 13.61 2.83
CA GLU A 38 8.16 13.35 3.41
C GLU A 38 8.07 12.45 4.66
N GLU A 39 7.05 12.67 5.49
CA GLU A 39 6.77 11.80 6.64
C GLU A 39 6.35 10.40 6.18
N ALA A 40 5.47 10.31 5.18
CA ALA A 40 5.05 9.04 4.62
C ALA A 40 6.23 8.24 4.05
N VAL A 41 7.14 8.89 3.32
CA VAL A 41 8.36 8.24 2.80
C VAL A 41 9.26 7.73 3.92
N ARG A 42 9.45 8.50 5.00
CA ARG A 42 10.23 8.03 6.16
C ARG A 42 9.61 6.80 6.80
N LEU A 43 8.28 6.76 6.91
CA LEU A 43 7.56 5.60 7.47
C LEU A 43 7.68 4.38 6.56
N LEU A 44 7.43 4.53 5.26
CA LEU A 44 7.56 3.46 4.26
C LEU A 44 8.97 2.87 4.21
N ALA A 45 10.00 3.71 4.40
CA ALA A 45 11.39 3.24 4.45
C ALA A 45 11.74 2.52 5.77
N ALA A 46 11.04 2.84 6.87
CA ALA A 46 11.35 2.28 8.18
C ALA A 46 10.67 0.93 8.44
N LYS A 47 9.50 0.67 7.85
CA LYS A 47 8.73 -0.55 8.08
C LYS A 47 7.78 -0.87 6.92
N PRO A 48 7.42 -2.16 6.73
CA PRO A 48 6.48 -2.55 5.70
C PRO A 48 5.05 -2.10 6.03
N PHE A 49 4.28 -1.83 4.97
CA PHE A 49 2.85 -1.56 5.01
C PHE A 49 2.15 -2.41 3.95
N ASP A 50 0.96 -2.90 4.26
CA ASP A 50 0.15 -3.66 3.31
C ASP A 50 -0.60 -2.71 2.36
N LEU A 51 -0.95 -1.51 2.85
CA LEU A 51 -1.69 -0.50 2.10
C LEU A 51 -1.26 0.92 2.46
N LEU A 52 -1.14 1.76 1.44
CA LEU A 52 -0.99 3.20 1.50
C LEU A 52 -2.30 3.84 1.01
N LEU A 53 -2.97 4.60 1.85
CA LEU A 53 -4.12 5.43 1.51
C LEU A 53 -3.65 6.89 1.49
N THR A 54 -3.66 7.55 0.33
CA THR A 54 -3.08 8.90 0.19
C THR A 54 -3.99 9.87 -0.56
N ASP A 55 -4.03 11.12 -0.11
CA ASP A 55 -4.46 12.24 -0.97
C ASP A 55 -3.36 12.55 -1.99
N ILE A 56 -3.75 12.94 -3.21
CA ILE A 56 -2.83 13.44 -4.24
C ILE A 56 -2.61 14.95 -4.18
N HIS A 57 -3.48 15.68 -3.48
CA HIS A 57 -3.51 17.14 -3.45
C HIS A 57 -2.94 17.74 -2.17
N MET A 58 -1.93 17.11 -1.58
CA MET A 58 -1.18 17.71 -0.48
C MET A 58 -0.25 18.83 -0.98
N PRO A 59 -0.09 19.93 -0.22
CA PRO A 59 0.95 20.93 -0.48
C PRO A 59 2.36 20.30 -0.40
N GLY A 60 3.20 20.55 -1.41
CA GLY A 60 4.60 20.08 -1.43
C GLY A 60 4.87 19.00 -2.48
N ALA A 61 5.60 17.95 -2.11
CA ALA A 61 5.86 16.81 -3.00
C ALA A 61 4.53 16.18 -3.45
N SER A 62 4.39 15.93 -4.76
CA SER A 62 3.12 15.49 -5.31
C SER A 62 2.75 14.10 -4.76
N GLY A 63 1.47 13.86 -4.43
CA GLY A 63 1.06 12.50 -4.01
C GLY A 63 1.36 11.43 -5.07
N LEU A 64 1.59 11.84 -6.33
CA LEU A 64 2.12 10.99 -7.40
C LEU A 64 3.58 10.55 -7.16
N GLU A 65 4.44 11.46 -6.73
CA GLU A 65 5.81 11.11 -6.33
C GLU A 65 5.80 10.17 -5.14
N LEU A 66 4.91 10.37 -4.18
CA LEU A 66 4.71 9.42 -3.08
C LEU A 66 4.29 8.03 -3.61
N CYS A 67 3.31 7.95 -4.51
CA CYS A 67 2.91 6.69 -5.13
C CYS A 67 4.09 6.00 -5.85
N ARG A 68 4.88 6.77 -6.59
CA ARG A 68 6.08 6.27 -7.30
C ARG A 68 7.16 5.78 -6.34
N LEU A 69 7.38 6.48 -5.23
CA LEU A 69 8.35 6.11 -4.21
C LEU A 69 7.88 4.88 -3.43
N ALA A 70 6.61 4.85 -3.01
CA ALA A 70 6.01 3.70 -2.35
C ALA A 70 6.17 2.44 -3.19
N HIS A 71 5.88 2.51 -4.50
CA HIS A 71 6.09 1.37 -5.40
C HIS A 71 7.56 0.92 -5.50
N LYS A 72 8.51 1.85 -5.52
CA LYS A 72 9.94 1.52 -5.59
C LYS A 72 10.48 0.93 -4.29
N LEU A 73 10.01 1.43 -3.14
CA LEU A 73 10.48 1.02 -1.82
C LEU A 73 9.77 -0.26 -1.33
N CYS A 74 8.48 -0.38 -1.65
CA CYS A 74 7.58 -1.40 -1.16
C CYS A 74 6.65 -1.86 -2.30
N PRO A 75 7.14 -2.70 -3.24
CA PRO A 75 6.38 -3.10 -4.42
C PRO A 75 5.12 -3.92 -4.09
N ASP A 76 5.08 -4.56 -2.91
CA ASP A 76 3.94 -5.34 -2.44
C ASP A 76 2.86 -4.48 -1.74
N THR A 77 3.14 -3.20 -1.48
CA THR A 77 2.18 -2.28 -0.86
C THR A 77 1.11 -1.86 -1.88
N VAL A 78 -0.17 -2.04 -1.53
CA VAL A 78 -1.26 -1.45 -2.32
C VAL A 78 -1.27 0.05 -2.13
N VAL A 79 -1.56 0.79 -3.19
CA VAL A 79 -1.80 2.23 -3.10
C VAL A 79 -3.25 2.52 -3.42
N ILE A 80 -3.95 3.24 -2.56
CA ILE A 80 -5.28 3.81 -2.82
C ILE A 80 -5.14 5.32 -2.80
N VAL A 81 -5.48 5.95 -3.92
CA VAL A 81 -5.53 7.39 -4.07
C VAL A 81 -6.93 7.91 -3.77
N VAL A 82 -7.03 8.90 -2.89
CA VAL A 82 -8.25 9.65 -2.59
C VAL A 82 -8.13 11.04 -3.23
N SER A 83 -9.05 11.45 -4.10
CA SER A 83 -8.94 12.76 -4.77
C SER A 83 -10.28 13.40 -5.08
N GLY A 84 -10.39 14.71 -4.85
CA GLY A 84 -11.55 15.53 -5.27
C GLY A 84 -11.52 16.01 -6.72
N MET A 85 -10.42 15.80 -7.46
CA MET A 85 -10.33 16.17 -8.87
C MET A 85 -10.21 14.95 -9.76
N ARG A 86 -11.06 14.89 -10.79
CA ARG A 86 -10.97 13.93 -11.89
C ARG A 86 -9.82 14.29 -12.83
N ASP A 87 -8.59 13.99 -12.43
CA ASP A 87 -7.48 14.01 -13.37
C ASP A 87 -7.25 12.61 -13.93
N ILE A 88 -7.66 12.44 -15.20
CA ILE A 88 -7.63 11.18 -15.94
C ILE A 88 -6.22 10.58 -16.03
N ARG A 89 -5.17 11.39 -15.86
CA ARG A 89 -3.78 10.90 -15.87
C ARG A 89 -3.52 9.96 -14.70
N TYR A 90 -4.09 10.24 -13.53
CA TYR A 90 -3.98 9.37 -12.35
C TYR A 90 -4.73 8.06 -12.54
N GLN A 91 -5.89 8.10 -13.17
CA GLN A 91 -6.66 6.88 -13.49
C GLN A 91 -5.89 5.99 -14.50
N ILE A 92 -5.21 6.60 -15.47
CA ILE A 92 -4.41 5.85 -16.44
C ILE A 92 -3.15 5.26 -15.80
N GLU A 93 -2.44 6.00 -14.94
CA GLU A 93 -1.31 5.44 -14.19
C GLU A 93 -1.76 4.33 -13.22
N ALA A 94 -2.93 4.48 -12.60
CA ALA A 94 -3.55 3.47 -11.74
C ALA A 94 -3.72 2.12 -12.47
N LEU A 95 -4.37 2.18 -13.62
CA LEU A 95 -4.67 1.01 -14.46
C LEU A 95 -3.42 0.32 -14.98
N ARG A 96 -2.33 1.05 -15.21
CA ARG A 96 -1.08 0.49 -15.73
C ARG A 96 -0.28 -0.31 -14.68
N GLN A 97 -0.42 0.03 -13.40
CA GLN A 97 0.43 -0.52 -12.35
C GLN A 97 -0.24 -1.62 -11.52
N GLY A 98 -1.55 -1.82 -11.65
CA GLY A 98 -2.29 -2.95 -11.07
C GLY A 98 -2.41 -2.98 -9.55
N THR A 99 -1.58 -2.21 -8.83
CA THR A 99 -1.56 -2.06 -7.38
C THR A 99 -2.09 -0.71 -6.91
N LEU A 100 -2.60 0.12 -7.83
CA LEU A 100 -3.09 1.46 -7.53
C LEU A 100 -4.59 1.56 -7.82
N TYR A 101 -5.36 1.88 -6.79
CA TYR A 101 -6.80 2.12 -6.83
C TYR A 101 -7.10 3.61 -6.65
N TYR A 102 -8.30 4.03 -7.04
CA TYR A 102 -8.71 5.43 -6.99
C TYR A 102 -10.13 5.56 -6.42
N ILE A 103 -10.32 6.50 -5.49
CA ILE A 103 -11.62 6.91 -4.95
C ILE A 103 -11.79 8.43 -5.04
N GLU A 104 -12.97 8.86 -5.49
CA GLU A 104 -13.30 10.28 -5.66
C GLU A 104 -13.83 10.89 -4.35
N LYS A 105 -13.41 12.10 -4.00
CA LYS A 105 -14.03 12.90 -2.91
C LYS A 105 -15.35 13.52 -3.44
N PRO A 106 -16.42 13.61 -2.63
CA PRO A 106 -16.51 13.22 -1.23
C PRO A 106 -16.48 11.70 -1.07
N VAL A 107 -15.70 11.23 -0.09
CA VAL A 107 -15.49 9.80 0.14
C VAL A 107 -16.76 9.18 0.72
N ASP A 108 -17.27 8.18 0.01
CA ASP A 108 -18.27 7.26 0.56
C ASP A 108 -17.55 6.24 1.44
N LEU A 109 -17.86 6.26 2.74
CA LEU A 109 -17.14 5.47 3.75
C LEU A 109 -17.34 3.96 3.53
N GLU A 110 -18.53 3.53 3.13
CA GLU A 110 -18.82 2.11 2.86
C GLU A 110 -18.03 1.63 1.64
N LYS A 111 -17.98 2.45 0.59
CA LYS A 111 -17.15 2.15 -0.59
C LYS A 111 -15.67 2.10 -0.26
N LEU A 112 -15.17 3.02 0.59
CA LEU A 112 -13.78 3.03 1.00
C LEU A 112 -13.42 1.76 1.76
N THR A 113 -14.20 1.40 2.78
CA THR A 113 -13.97 0.19 3.59
C THR A 113 -13.97 -1.06 2.70
N THR A 114 -14.98 -1.21 1.85
CA THR A 114 -15.07 -2.34 0.90
C THR A 114 -13.85 -2.42 -0.02
N LEU A 115 -13.37 -1.26 -0.50
CA LEU A 115 -12.20 -1.20 -1.38
C LEU A 115 -10.91 -1.57 -0.64
N VAL A 116 -10.72 -1.08 0.59
CA VAL A 116 -9.57 -1.42 1.45
C VAL A 116 -9.52 -2.91 1.71
N GLU A 117 -10.64 -3.52 2.13
CA GLU A 117 -10.73 -4.96 2.37
C GLU A 117 -10.43 -5.78 1.10
N SER A 118 -11.03 -5.39 -0.03
CA SER A 118 -10.82 -6.07 -1.31
C SER A 118 -9.37 -5.97 -1.79
N ALA A 119 -8.74 -4.81 -1.60
CA ALA A 119 -7.34 -4.57 -1.93
C ALA A 119 -6.39 -5.43 -1.08
N LEU A 120 -6.57 -5.45 0.24
CA LEU A 120 -5.76 -6.24 1.16
C LEU A 120 -5.90 -7.75 0.88
N ASN A 121 -7.13 -8.23 0.66
CA ASN A 121 -7.38 -9.63 0.29
C ASN A 121 -6.72 -10.01 -1.03
N SER A 122 -6.77 -9.11 -2.03
CA SER A 122 -6.13 -9.34 -3.33
C SER A 122 -4.61 -9.44 -3.22
N GLN A 123 -3.97 -8.62 -2.36
CA GLN A 123 -2.54 -8.75 -2.07
C GLN A 123 -2.21 -10.03 -1.33
N ALA A 124 -2.98 -10.40 -0.30
CA ALA A 124 -2.74 -11.64 0.44
C ALA A 124 -2.74 -12.86 -0.50
N LEU A 125 -3.69 -12.89 -1.44
CA LEU A 125 -3.76 -13.91 -2.49
C LEU A 125 -2.59 -13.85 -3.48
N GLY A 126 -2.17 -12.64 -3.90
CA GLY A 126 -0.99 -12.45 -4.77
C GLY A 126 0.32 -12.90 -4.10
N ALA A 127 0.55 -12.47 -2.87
CA ALA A 127 1.72 -12.83 -2.07
C ALA A 127 1.76 -14.34 -1.75
N ALA A 128 0.62 -14.98 -1.54
CA ALA A 128 0.54 -16.44 -1.38
C ALA A 128 0.96 -17.19 -2.66
N ARG A 129 0.55 -16.68 -3.84
CA ARG A 129 0.95 -17.25 -5.14
C ARG A 129 2.44 -17.08 -5.43
N HIS A 130 3.04 -15.96 -5.02
CA HIS A 130 4.49 -15.74 -5.14
C HIS A 130 5.31 -16.58 -4.14
N ARG A 131 4.81 -16.84 -2.93
CA ARG A 131 5.47 -17.72 -1.95
C ARG A 131 5.46 -19.20 -2.35
N GLY A 132 4.39 -19.68 -3.00
CA GLY A 132 4.29 -21.07 -3.48
C GLY A 132 5.28 -21.44 -4.61
N ASN A 133 5.90 -20.46 -5.27
CA ASN A 133 6.82 -20.69 -6.39
C ASN A 133 8.31 -20.58 -6.00
N ARG A 134 8.64 -20.47 -4.69
CA ARG A 134 10.01 -20.33 -4.18
C ARG A 134 10.57 -21.59 -3.50
N THR A 135 9.84 -22.70 -3.49
CA THR A 135 10.36 -24.01 -3.05
C THR A 135 10.66 -24.91 -4.25
N GLY A 136 11.69 -24.54 -5.03
CA GLY A 136 12.41 -25.45 -5.92
C GLY A 136 13.68 -25.95 -5.21
N PRO A 137 14.11 -27.21 -5.41
CA PRO A 137 14.88 -27.94 -4.42
C PRO A 137 16.31 -27.41 -4.24
N LEU A 138 16.75 -27.33 -2.98
CA LEU A 138 18.15 -27.36 -2.58
C LEU A 138 18.76 -28.68 -3.07
N ALA A 139 19.26 -28.70 -4.31
CA ALA A 139 20.12 -29.76 -4.81
C ALA A 139 21.54 -29.50 -4.30
N ASN A 140 21.78 -30.07 -3.12
CA ASN A 140 23.02 -30.65 -2.65
C ASN A 140 24.10 -30.84 -3.74
N ASN A 141 25.28 -30.26 -3.56
CA ASN A 141 26.49 -30.88 -4.07
C ASN A 141 27.68 -30.62 -3.15
N SER A 142 27.77 -31.43 -2.09
CA SER A 142 29.01 -31.70 -1.40
C SER A 142 29.66 -32.98 -1.95
N LEU A 143 30.93 -32.84 -2.35
CA LEU A 143 32.00 -33.85 -2.36
C LEU A 143 32.06 -34.92 -3.47
N GLY A 144 33.14 -34.82 -4.26
CA GLY A 144 33.83 -35.90 -4.97
C GLY A 144 35.13 -35.34 -5.57
N ALA A 145 36.22 -35.23 -4.82
CA ALA A 145 37.28 -36.23 -4.67
C ALA A 145 38.04 -36.59 -5.97
N LYS A 146 39.26 -36.02 -6.09
CA LYS A 146 40.54 -36.54 -6.63
C LYS A 146 40.66 -37.14 -8.06
N ALA A 147 41.91 -37.02 -8.54
CA ALA A 147 42.59 -37.65 -9.70
C ALA A 147 42.57 -36.78 -10.97
N SER A 148 43.67 -36.40 -11.61
CA SER A 148 45.10 -36.73 -11.49
C SER A 148 45.94 -35.55 -11.99
#